data_AF-A0A822ZDM8-F1
#
_entry.id   AF-A0A822ZDM8-F1
#
_cell.length_a   1.000
_cell.length_b   1.000
_cell.length_c   1.000
_cell.angle_alpha   90.00
_cell.angle_beta   90.00
_cell.angle_gamma   90.00
#
_symmetry.space_group_name_H-M   'P 1'
#
loop_
_entity.id
_entity.type
_entity.pdbx_description
1 polymer ?
#
loop_
_entity_poly.entity_id
_entity_poly.type
_entity_poly.pdbx_seq_one_letter_code
_entity_poly.pdbx_strand_id
1 'polypeptide(L)'
;MGRMEKVWGPNCREFLPERWLDKDGVFVPSDQYRFPVFHCGPRMCLGKEMVYVQMKSIAASVIYGYEIEAVDTKVPSYTQSLLLKMNGGFSVRLKRRSQNRSIGWLSDGLNK
;
A
#
# COMPACT_ATOMS: atom_id res chain seq x y z
N MET A 1 5.26 -17.93 -1.15
CA MET A 1 5.07 -17.57 -2.58
C MET A 1 5.56 -16.17 -2.93
N GLY A 2 5.20 -15.10 -2.19
CA GLY A 2 5.56 -13.71 -2.56
C GLY A 2 7.05 -13.36 -2.68
N ARG A 3 7.97 -14.24 -2.25
CA ARG A 3 9.44 -14.08 -2.39
C ARG A 3 10.10 -15.23 -3.15
N MET A 4 9.33 -15.98 -3.94
CA MET A 4 9.84 -17.10 -4.74
C MET A 4 10.30 -16.60 -6.10
N GLU A 5 11.58 -16.76 -6.39
CA GLU A 5 12.20 -16.35 -7.66
C GLU A 5 11.53 -17.01 -8.88
N LYS A 6 11.18 -18.29 -8.80
CA LYS A 6 10.44 -19.00 -9.87
C LYS A 6 9.12 -18.31 -10.25
N VAL A 7 8.47 -17.60 -9.33
CA VAL A 7 7.17 -16.94 -9.55
C VAL A 7 7.34 -15.46 -9.89
N TRP A 8 8.32 -14.78 -9.30
CA TRP A 8 8.44 -13.32 -9.31
C TRP A 8 9.72 -12.79 -9.98
N GLY A 9 10.60 -13.67 -10.44
CA GLY A 9 11.90 -13.34 -11.03
C GLY A 9 12.97 -13.03 -9.98
N PRO A 10 14.19 -12.70 -10.42
CA PRO A 10 15.35 -12.47 -9.54
C PRO A 10 15.13 -11.32 -8.56
N ASN A 11 14.38 -10.29 -8.97
CA ASN A 11 14.01 -9.13 -8.14
C ASN A 11 12.81 -9.38 -7.21
N CYS A 12 12.48 -10.64 -6.90
CA CYS A 12 11.35 -11.02 -6.03
C CYS A 12 11.45 -10.51 -4.58
N ARG A 13 12.63 -10.00 -4.16
CA ARG A 13 12.88 -9.42 -2.84
C ARG A 13 12.89 -7.89 -2.85
N GLU A 14 12.78 -7.27 -4.01
CA GLU A 14 12.79 -5.81 -4.17
C GLU A 14 11.38 -5.24 -4.11
N PHE A 15 11.25 -4.04 -3.53
CA PHE A 15 10.02 -3.27 -3.59
C PHE A 15 9.93 -2.55 -4.93
N LEU A 16 9.18 -3.11 -5.87
CA LEU A 16 9.01 -2.61 -7.24
C LEU A 16 7.52 -2.39 -7.55
N PRO A 17 6.96 -1.20 -7.26
CA PRO A 17 5.56 -0.86 -7.58
C PRO A 17 5.21 -1.01 -9.07
N GLU A 18 6.17 -0.75 -9.95
CA GLU A 18 6.04 -0.78 -11.40
C GLU A 18 5.69 -2.17 -11.92
N ARG A 19 5.95 -3.22 -11.12
CA ARG A 19 5.53 -4.60 -11.40
C ARG A 19 4.03 -4.74 -11.65
N TRP A 20 3.24 -3.84 -11.08
CA TRP A 20 1.78 -3.86 -11.13
C TRP A 20 1.22 -2.93 -12.20
N LEU A 21 2.07 -2.32 -13.02
CA LEU A 21 1.69 -1.36 -14.05
C LEU A 21 1.99 -1.93 -15.43
N ASP A 22 1.17 -1.59 -16.41
CA ASP A 22 1.52 -1.78 -17.82
C ASP A 22 2.45 -0.66 -18.34
N LYS A 23 2.78 -0.72 -19.63
CA LYS A 23 3.64 0.26 -20.31
C LYS A 23 3.09 1.69 -20.30
N ASP A 24 1.77 1.84 -20.11
CA ASP A 24 1.07 3.13 -20.10
C ASP A 24 0.85 3.61 -18.65
N GLY A 25 1.38 2.89 -17.65
CA GLY A 25 1.27 3.22 -16.23
C GLY A 25 -0.07 2.82 -15.60
N VAL A 26 -0.89 2.01 -16.29
CA VAL A 26 -2.19 1.57 -15.81
C VAL A 26 -2.03 0.33 -14.94
N PHE A 27 -2.76 0.30 -13.81
CA PHE A 27 -2.71 -0.85 -12.90
C PHE A 27 -3.27 -2.12 -13.55
N VAL A 28 -2.48 -3.19 -13.51
CA VAL A 28 -2.84 -4.53 -13.96
C VAL A 28 -2.88 -5.48 -12.76
N PRO A 29 -4.06 -6.02 -12.40
CA PRO A 29 -4.15 -6.97 -11.29
C PRO A 29 -3.44 -8.29 -11.64
N SER A 30 -2.64 -8.82 -10.70
CA SER A 30 -2.10 -10.17 -10.84
C SER A 30 -3.20 -11.23 -10.65
N ASP A 31 -2.97 -12.38 -11.26
CA ASP A 31 -3.68 -13.62 -10.93
C ASP A 31 -3.68 -13.90 -9.41
N GLN A 32 -4.83 -14.35 -8.91
CA GLN A 32 -5.10 -14.55 -7.48
C GLN A 32 -4.38 -15.77 -6.91
N TYR A 33 -4.06 -16.77 -7.73
CA TYR A 33 -3.28 -17.93 -7.31
C TYR A 33 -1.79 -17.61 -7.27
N ARG A 34 -1.32 -16.70 -8.13
CA ARG A 34 0.05 -16.16 -8.10
C ARG A 34 0.28 -15.22 -6.92
N PHE A 35 -0.71 -14.40 -6.55
CA PHE A 35 -0.64 -13.44 -5.44
C PHE A 35 -1.81 -13.56 -4.44
N PRO A 36 -1.84 -14.63 -3.62
CA PRO A 36 -3.00 -14.96 -2.77
C PRO A 36 -2.99 -14.25 -1.42
N VAL A 37 -2.77 -12.93 -1.39
CA VAL A 37 -2.79 -12.16 -0.12
C VAL A 37 -4.16 -12.16 0.56
N PHE A 38 -5.23 -12.36 -0.21
CA PHE A 38 -6.61 -12.53 0.27
C PHE A 38 -7.13 -13.96 0.03
N HIS A 39 -6.22 -14.94 -0.11
CA HIS A 39 -6.54 -16.27 -0.65
C HIS A 39 -7.15 -16.21 -2.06
N CYS A 40 -7.75 -17.32 -2.52
CA CYS A 40 -8.39 -17.46 -3.82
C CYS A 40 -9.55 -18.48 -3.71
N GLY A 41 -10.45 -18.48 -4.70
CA GLY A 41 -11.59 -19.40 -4.75
C GLY A 41 -12.63 -19.19 -3.63
N PRO A 42 -13.39 -20.23 -3.24
CA PRO A 42 -14.51 -20.12 -2.28
C PRO A 42 -14.11 -19.64 -0.87
N ARG A 43 -12.82 -19.68 -0.53
CA ARG A 43 -12.27 -19.22 0.76
C ARG A 43 -11.55 -17.88 0.65
N MET A 44 -11.76 -17.14 -0.44
CA MET A 44 -11.26 -15.77 -0.57
C MET A 44 -11.79 -14.91 0.58
N CYS A 45 -10.94 -14.02 1.10
CA CYS A 45 -11.31 -13.08 2.14
C CYS A 45 -12.46 -12.19 1.66
N LEU A 46 -13.59 -12.25 2.36
CA LEU A 46 -14.78 -11.42 2.09
C LEU A 46 -14.48 -9.92 2.24
N GLY A 47 -13.49 -9.56 3.06
CA GLY A 47 -13.10 -8.18 3.31
C GLY A 47 -12.19 -7.55 2.25
N LYS A 48 -11.85 -8.27 1.16
CA LYS A 48 -10.88 -7.83 0.14
C LYS A 48 -11.20 -6.44 -0.43
N GLU A 49 -12.41 -6.23 -0.92
CA GLU A 49 -12.77 -4.97 -1.57
C GLU A 49 -12.86 -3.82 -0.56
N MET A 50 -13.42 -4.09 0.62
CA MET A 50 -13.49 -3.13 1.72
C MET A 50 -12.10 -2.66 2.15
N VAL A 51 -11.15 -3.58 2.35
CA VAL A 51 -9.81 -3.22 2.82
C VAL A 51 -9.04 -2.45 1.76
N TYR A 52 -9.24 -2.72 0.46
CA TYR A 52 -8.61 -1.89 -0.58
C TYR A 52 -9.06 -0.44 -0.53
N VAL A 53 -10.36 -0.18 -0.30
CA VAL A 53 -10.85 1.19 -0.13
C VAL A 53 -10.21 1.84 1.09
N GLN A 54 -10.20 1.15 2.24
CA GLN A 54 -9.61 1.69 3.46
C GLN A 54 -8.10 1.97 3.33
N MET A 55 -7.34 1.03 2.76
CA MET A 55 -5.90 1.18 2.55
C MET A 55 -5.58 2.36 1.63
N LYS A 56 -6.32 2.49 0.51
CA LYS A 56 -6.16 3.61 -0.43
C LYS A 56 -6.49 4.95 0.22
N SER A 57 -7.60 5.04 0.95
CA SER A 57 -8.01 6.27 1.64
C SER A 57 -6.98 6.72 2.69
N ILE A 58 -6.47 5.79 3.50
CA ILE A 58 -5.43 6.09 4.50
C ILE A 58 -4.13 6.51 3.81
N ALA A 59 -3.65 5.72 2.83
CA ALA A 59 -2.40 6.03 2.13
C ALA A 59 -2.48 7.39 1.41
N ALA A 60 -3.57 7.66 0.68
CA ALA A 60 -3.78 8.93 0.00
C ALA A 60 -3.78 10.11 0.98
N SER A 61 -4.51 9.99 2.10
CA SER A 61 -4.57 11.05 3.12
C SER A 61 -3.20 11.36 3.73
N VAL A 62 -2.42 10.32 4.05
CA VAL A 62 -1.09 10.48 4.64
C VAL A 62 -0.11 11.08 3.62
N ILE A 63 -0.03 10.53 2.39
CA ILE A 63 0.88 11.01 1.34
C ILE A 63 0.55 12.45 0.92
N TYR A 64 -0.74 12.77 0.85
CA TYR A 64 -1.21 14.12 0.52
C TYR A 64 -0.87 15.14 1.62
N GLY A 65 -1.07 14.75 2.88
CA GLY A 65 -0.92 15.63 4.03
C GLY A 65 0.52 15.83 4.50
N TYR A 66 1.41 14.85 4.27
CA TYR A 66 2.70 14.77 4.95
C TYR A 66 3.85 14.36 4.02
N GLU A 67 5.05 14.83 4.36
CA GLU A 67 6.32 14.24 3.99
C GLU A 67 6.69 13.23 5.11
N ILE A 68 7.06 12.01 4.71
CA ILE A 68 7.35 10.90 5.63
C ILE A 68 8.83 10.57 5.53
N GLU A 69 9.55 10.66 6.64
CA GLU A 69 10.97 10.32 6.71
C GLU A 69 11.18 9.18 7.70
N ALA A 70 11.94 8.15 7.32
CA ALA A 70 12.32 7.09 8.24
C ALA A 70 13.33 7.63 9.28
N VAL A 71 13.11 7.33 10.57
CA VAL A 71 14.05 7.72 11.64
C VAL A 71 15.22 6.74 11.73
N ASP A 72 14.95 5.46 11.46
CA ASP A 72 15.94 4.39 11.37
C ASP A 72 15.80 3.71 10.00
N THR A 73 16.92 3.39 9.36
CA THR A 73 16.98 2.68 8.08
C THR A 73 17.15 1.17 8.27
N LYS A 74 17.26 0.69 9.51
CA LYS A 74 17.36 -0.74 9.81
C LYS A 74 16.07 -1.45 9.40
N VAL A 75 16.23 -2.55 8.65
CA VAL A 75 15.12 -3.43 8.30
C VAL A 75 14.57 -4.07 9.58
N PRO A 76 13.27 -3.88 9.92
CA PRO A 76 12.71 -4.41 11.14
C PRO A 76 12.59 -5.94 11.07
N SER A 77 12.86 -6.60 12.19
CA SER A 77 12.50 -8.01 12.35
C SER A 77 10.99 -8.14 12.54
N TYR A 78 10.46 -9.37 12.47
CA TYR A 78 9.03 -9.62 12.57
C TYR A 78 8.67 -10.38 13.84
N THR A 79 7.52 -10.07 14.41
CA THR A 79 6.93 -10.82 15.52
C THR A 79 6.25 -12.08 14.98
N GLN A 80 6.47 -13.22 15.64
CA GLN A 80 5.72 -14.45 15.34
C GLN A 80 4.27 -14.28 15.79
N SER A 81 3.36 -14.03 14.85
CA SER A 81 1.93 -13.90 15.11
C SER A 81 1.13 -14.31 13.85
N LEU A 82 -0.20 -14.35 13.97
CA LEU A 82 -1.08 -14.64 12.83
C LEU A 82 -0.88 -13.66 11.65
N LEU A 83 -0.51 -12.41 11.96
CA LEU A 83 -0.18 -11.39 10.98
C LEU A 83 1.33 -11.12 10.99
N LEU A 84 1.90 -10.74 9.84
CA LEU A 84 3.30 -10.36 9.75
C LEU A 84 3.48 -8.93 10.28
N LYS A 85 3.68 -8.80 11.59
CA LYS A 85 3.89 -7.51 12.28
C LYS A 85 5.37 -7.22 12.44
N MET A 86 5.76 -5.95 12.26
CA MET A 86 7.13 -5.49 12.56
C MET A 86 7.34 -5.48 14.08
N ASN A 87 8.43 -6.10 14.53
CA ASN A 87 8.80 -6.14 15.93
C ASN A 87 9.29 -4.76 16.38
N GLY A 88 8.66 -4.18 17.40
CA GLY A 88 8.97 -2.83 17.87
C GLY A 88 8.50 -1.69 16.95
N GLY A 89 7.80 -2.00 15.85
CA GLY A 89 7.31 -1.02 14.89
C GLY A 89 8.40 -0.46 13.95
N PHE A 90 8.07 0.63 13.26
CA PHE A 90 8.99 1.35 12.38
C PHE A 90 8.78 2.86 12.59
N SER A 91 9.73 3.50 13.26
CA SER A 91 9.61 4.91 13.61
C SER A 91 9.81 5.81 12.39
N VAL A 92 8.84 6.69 12.17
CA VAL A 92 8.86 7.69 11.10
C VAL A 92 8.64 9.09 11.65
N ARG A 93 9.23 10.08 11.01
CA ARG A 93 8.98 11.50 11.23
C ARG A 93 7.99 11.98 10.17
N LEU A 94 6.95 12.66 10.63
CA LEU A 94 5.94 13.27 9.76
C LEU A 94 6.12 14.77 9.77
N LYS A 95 6.30 15.35 8.59
CA LYS A 95 6.31 16.80 8.39
C LYS A 95 5.09 17.17 7.57
N ARG A 96 4.26 18.10 8.08
CA ARG A 96 3.06 18.54 7.35
C ARG A 96 3.48 19.22 6.04
N ARG A 97 2.93 18.78 4.92
CA ARG A 97 3.15 19.41 3.61
C ARG A 97 2.48 20.79 3.60
N SER A 98 3.16 21.80 3.07
CA SER A 98 2.55 23.12 2.84
C SER A 98 1.41 22.97 1.83
N GLN A 99 0.18 23.14 2.29
CA GLN A 99 -1.01 23.05 1.45
C GLN A 99 -1.25 24.43 0.83
N ASN A 100 -0.98 24.59 -0.47
CA ASN A 100 -1.55 25.72 -1.20
C ASN A 100 -3.06 25.43 -1.29
N ARG A 101 -3.84 26.02 -0.39
CA ARG A 101 -5.28 25.75 -0.23
C ARG A 101 -6.04 26.32 -1.43
N SER A 102 -6.09 25.58 -2.53
CA SER A 102 -7.05 25.79 -3.62
C SER A 102 -7.66 24.45 -4.01
N ILE A 103 -8.43 23.85 -3.09
CA ILE A 103 -9.35 22.76 -3.44
C ILE A 103 -10.67 23.42 -3.83
N GLY A 104 -10.82 23.72 -5.12
CA GLY A 104 -12.00 24.39 -5.70
C GLY A 104 -13.28 23.56 -5.70
N TRP A 105 -13.26 22.30 -5.27
CA TRP A 105 -14.42 21.40 -5.37
C TRP A 105 -15.23 21.25 -4.07
N LEU A 106 -14.78 21.85 -2.96
CA LEU A 106 -15.54 21.88 -1.69
C LEU A 106 -16.39 23.14 -1.53
N SER A 107 -16.17 24.18 -2.33
CA SER A 107 -16.96 25.42 -2.33
C SER A 107 -18.26 25.32 -3.13
N ASP A 108 -18.37 24.39 -4.08
CA ASP A 108 -19.49 24.34 -5.03
C ASP A 108 -20.69 23.52 -4.53
N GLY A 109 -20.59 22.89 -3.35
CA GLY A 109 -21.64 22.03 -2.77
C GLY A 109 -22.45 22.65 -1.63
N LEU A 110 -22.17 23.91 -1.25
CA LEU A 110 -22.83 24.59 -0.12
C LEU A 110 -23.74 25.76 -0.53
N ASN A 111 -24.00 25.91 -1.85
CA ASN A 111 -24.87 26.96 -2.39
C ASN A 111 -25.86 26.43 -3.45
N LYS A 112 -26.42 25.24 -3.21
CA LYS A 112 -27.66 24.77 -3.85
C LYS A 112 -28.60 24.22 -2.80
#